data_AF-A0A1I3A9G9-F1
#
_entry.id   AF-A0A1I3A9G9-F1
#
_cell.length_a   1.000
_cell.length_b   1.000
_cell.length_c   1.000
_cell.angle_alpha   90.00
_cell.angle_beta   90.00
_cell.angle_gamma   90.00
#
_symmetry.space_group_name_H-M   'P 1'
#
loop_
_entity.id
_entity.type
_entity.pdbx_description
1 polymer ?
#
loop_
_entity_poly.entity_id
_entity_poly.type
_entity_poly.pdbx_seq_one_letter_code
_entity_poly.pdbx_strand_id
1 'polypeptide(L)'
;MDLESWTDAELISVRGELHAWCLKRKAPTWGNRFWGWTGYLGAFAFLTGLTDMFFGGPTPHNAGLTALGIITCFSWYKGDKQRKKNTDFLERLEHELTRRGLKY
;
A
#
# COMPACT_ATOMS: atom_id res chain seq x y z
N MET A 1 18.98 -5.86 1.80
CA MET A 1 18.93 -7.31 1.58
C MET A 1 19.86 -7.59 0.43
N ASP A 2 20.78 -8.53 0.62
CA ASP A 2 21.69 -8.96 -0.43
C ASP A 2 21.04 -10.12 -1.19
N LEU A 3 20.75 -9.91 -2.47
CA LEU A 3 20.11 -10.91 -3.33
C LEU A 3 21.14 -11.93 -3.87
N GLU A 4 22.43 -11.62 -3.73
CA GLU A 4 23.52 -12.44 -4.26
C GLU A 4 23.68 -13.76 -3.49
N SER A 5 23.29 -13.80 -2.21
CA SER A 5 23.38 -14.99 -1.36
C SER A 5 22.22 -15.97 -1.52
N TRP A 6 21.23 -15.67 -2.36
CA TRP A 6 20.02 -16.48 -2.53
C TRP A 6 20.15 -17.46 -3.69
N THR A 7 19.54 -18.63 -3.55
CA THR A 7 19.54 -19.65 -4.60
C THR A 7 18.59 -19.28 -5.74
N ASP A 8 18.89 -19.74 -6.96
CA ASP A 8 18.08 -19.43 -8.14
C ASP A 8 16.62 -19.89 -7.98
N ALA A 9 16.40 -21.03 -7.31
CA ALA A 9 15.08 -21.54 -7.00
C ALA A 9 14.29 -20.61 -6.06
N GLU A 10 14.95 -20.03 -5.05
CA GLU A 10 14.33 -19.06 -4.15
C GLU A 10 13.98 -17.76 -4.86
N LEU A 11 14.87 -17.23 -5.71
CA LEU A 11 14.57 -16.02 -6.50
C LEU A 11 13.37 -16.22 -7.43
N ILE A 12 13.30 -17.34 -8.14
CA ILE A 12 12.18 -17.64 -9.07
C ILE A 12 10.87 -17.82 -8.30
N SER A 13 10.91 -18.55 -7.17
CA SER A 13 9.73 -18.76 -6.32
C SER A 13 9.20 -17.43 -5.76
N VAL A 14 10.07 -16.63 -5.14
CA VAL A 14 9.70 -15.33 -4.54
C VAL A 14 9.23 -14.34 -5.61
N ARG A 15 9.88 -14.32 -6.79
CA ARG A 15 9.39 -13.54 -7.93
C ARG A 15 7.97 -13.96 -8.32
N GLY A 16 7.71 -15.26 -8.46
CA GLY A 16 6.42 -15.79 -8.85
C GLY A 16 5.29 -15.40 -7.89
N GLU A 17 5.50 -15.58 -6.59
CA GLU A 17 4.55 -15.19 -5.56
C GLU A 17 4.32 -13.67 -5.54
N LEU A 18 5.40 -12.87 -5.64
CA LEU A 18 5.32 -11.43 -5.61
C LEU A 18 4.65 -10.86 -6.88
N HIS A 19 4.90 -11.46 -8.03
CA HIS A 19 4.25 -11.13 -9.30
C HIS A 19 2.76 -11.47 -9.24
N ALA A 20 2.39 -12.66 -8.76
CA ALA A 20 0.99 -13.05 -8.57
C ALA A 20 0.27 -12.12 -7.59
N TRP A 21 0.93 -11.74 -6.49
CA TRP A 21 0.42 -10.76 -5.54
C TRP A 21 0.22 -9.38 -6.20
N CYS A 22 1.18 -8.92 -7.01
CA CYS A 22 1.10 -7.63 -7.70
C CYS A 22 -0.01 -7.62 -8.77
N LEU A 23 -0.18 -8.72 -9.51
CA LEU A 23 -1.30 -8.94 -10.43
C LEU A 23 -2.65 -8.87 -9.71
N LYS A 24 -2.82 -9.61 -8.61
CA LYS A 24 -4.06 -9.59 -7.81
C LYS A 24 -4.38 -8.20 -7.26
N ARG A 25 -3.34 -7.40 -6.99
CA ARG A 25 -3.45 -6.02 -6.47
C ARG A 25 -3.54 -4.94 -7.55
N LYS A 26 -3.18 -5.25 -8.80
CA LYS A 26 -3.42 -4.40 -9.98
C LYS A 26 -4.78 -4.68 -10.62
N ALA A 27 -5.32 -5.89 -10.44
CA ALA A 27 -6.65 -6.23 -10.91
C ALA A 27 -7.68 -5.22 -10.35
N PRO A 28 -8.64 -4.75 -11.16
CA PRO A 28 -9.70 -3.84 -10.73
C PRO A 28 -10.75 -4.58 -9.88
N THR A 29 -10.30 -5.39 -8.93
CA THR A 29 -11.14 -6.09 -7.97
C THR A 29 -11.73 -5.08 -6.99
N TRP A 30 -12.95 -5.36 -6.54
CA TRP A 30 -13.72 -4.51 -5.63
C TRP A 30 -12.91 -4.07 -4.40
N GLY A 31 -12.03 -4.94 -3.87
CA GLY A 31 -11.12 -4.63 -2.77
C GLY A 31 -10.08 -3.54 -3.08
N ASN A 32 -9.47 -3.51 -4.27
CA ASN A 32 -8.50 -2.46 -4.63
C ASN A 32 -9.19 -1.10 -4.85
N ARG A 33 -10.41 -1.11 -5.39
CA ARG A 33 -11.26 0.09 -5.50
C ARG A 33 -11.72 0.57 -4.13
N PHE A 34 -12.02 -0.36 -3.22
CA PHE A 34 -12.36 -0.07 -1.83
C PHE A 34 -11.23 0.65 -1.09
N TRP A 35 -9.96 0.24 -1.27
CA TRP A 35 -8.82 0.97 -0.69
C TRP A 35 -8.70 2.41 -1.21
N GLY A 36 -9.00 2.67 -2.49
CA GLY A 36 -9.09 4.06 -2.98
C GLY A 36 -10.20 4.87 -2.30
N TRP A 37 -11.37 4.26 -2.14
CA TRP A 37 -12.52 4.87 -1.47
C TRP A 37 -12.29 5.11 0.02
N THR A 38 -11.58 4.23 0.74
CA THR A 38 -11.27 4.44 2.16
C THR A 38 -10.34 5.62 2.36
N GLY A 39 -9.40 5.89 1.44
CA GLY A 39 -8.61 7.11 1.45
C GLY A 39 -9.46 8.38 1.32
N TYR A 40 -10.40 8.41 0.38
CA TYR A 40 -11.33 9.55 0.21
C TYR A 40 -12.25 9.74 1.42
N LEU A 41 -12.81 8.65 1.95
CA LEU A 41 -13.67 8.70 3.15
C LEU A 41 -12.88 9.15 4.40
N GLY A 42 -11.62 8.71 4.53
CA GLY A 42 -10.73 9.17 5.60
C GLY A 42 -10.44 10.68 5.51
N ALA A 43 -10.16 11.19 4.31
CA ALA A 43 -9.93 12.62 4.09
C ALA A 43 -11.20 13.43 4.36
N PHE A 44 -12.36 12.92 3.94
CA PHE A 44 -13.66 13.54 4.21
C PHE A 44 -13.94 13.59 5.73
N ALA A 45 -13.79 12.47 6.45
CA ALA A 45 -14.00 12.43 7.89
C ALA A 45 -13.04 13.36 8.66
N PHE A 46 -11.79 13.46 8.22
CA PHE A 46 -10.82 14.40 8.79
C PHE A 46 -11.25 15.85 8.60
N LEU A 47 -11.63 16.24 7.37
CA LEU A 47 -12.04 17.61 7.06
C LEU A 47 -13.31 17.99 7.81
N THR A 48 -14.32 17.11 7.82
CA THR A 48 -15.58 17.35 8.55
C THR A 48 -15.35 17.48 10.06
N GLY A 49 -14.55 16.58 10.64
CA GLY A 49 -14.18 16.67 12.06
C GLY A 49 -13.45 17.96 12.40
N LEU A 50 -12.55 18.43 11.53
CA LEU A 50 -11.80 19.67 11.71
C LEU A 50 -12.70 20.91 11.57
N THR A 51 -13.57 20.96 10.56
CA THR A 51 -14.50 22.08 10.36
C THR A 51 -15.49 22.18 11.50
N ASP A 52 -16.05 21.05 11.96
CA ASP A 52 -16.99 21.04 13.07
C ASP A 52 -16.31 21.42 14.39
N MET A 53 -15.02 21.13 14.56
CA MET A 53 -14.24 21.61 15.70
C MET A 53 -14.03 23.13 15.67
N PHE A 54 -13.80 23.70 14.49
CA PHE A 54 -13.59 25.15 14.30
C PHE A 54 -14.88 25.96 14.43
N PHE A 55 -16.00 25.48 13.89
CA PHE A 55 -17.28 26.21 13.88
C PHE A 55 -18.20 25.84 15.05
N GLY A 56 -18.15 24.60 15.53
CA GLY A 56 -19.02 24.07 16.61
C GLY A 56 -18.32 23.86 17.95
N GLY A 57 -17.00 24.09 18.02
CA GLY A 57 -16.19 23.91 19.22
C GLY A 57 -15.64 22.48 19.41
N PRO A 58 -14.64 22.31 20.29
CA PRO A 58 -13.99 21.03 20.51
C PRO A 58 -14.87 20.07 21.31
N THR A 59 -15.49 19.13 20.62
CA THR A 59 -16.23 18.02 21.24
C THR A 59 -15.49 16.69 21.07
N PRO A 60 -15.68 15.72 21.99
CA PRO A 60 -15.08 14.39 21.86
C PRO A 60 -15.45 13.69 20.55
N HIS A 61 -16.64 13.96 20.01
CA HIS A 61 -17.09 13.43 18.73
C HIS A 61 -16.23 13.95 17.57
N ASN A 62 -16.00 15.26 17.50
CA ASN A 62 -15.25 15.91 16.42
C ASN A 62 -13.77 15.51 16.46
N ALA A 63 -13.21 15.40 17.68
CA ALA A 63 -11.87 14.87 17.89
C ALA A 63 -11.74 13.40 17.44
N GLY A 64 -12.75 12.58 17.72
CA GLY A 64 -12.81 11.19 17.28
C GLY A 64 -12.85 11.04 15.76
N LEU A 65 -13.69 11.82 15.07
CA LEU A 65 -13.76 11.84 13.60
C LEU A 65 -12.43 12.25 12.96
N THR A 66 -11.79 13.27 13.52
CA THR A 66 -10.50 13.77 13.05
C THR A 66 -9.43 12.68 13.20
N ALA A 67 -9.34 12.01 14.35
CA ALA A 67 -8.38 10.94 14.59
C ALA A 67 -8.61 9.73 13.67
N LEU A 68 -9.86 9.31 13.47
CA LEU A 68 -10.21 8.22 12.55
C LEU A 68 -9.86 8.56 11.11
N GLY A 69 -10.08 9.80 10.69
CA GLY A 69 -9.66 10.30 9.38
C GLY A 69 -8.15 10.20 9.18
N ILE A 70 -7.37 10.64 10.17
CA ILE A 70 -5.90 10.54 10.16
C ILE A 70 -5.43 9.08 10.06
N ILE A 71 -5.96 8.19 10.91
CA ILE A 71 -5.57 6.77 10.93
C ILE A 71 -5.88 6.09 9.59
N THR A 72 -7.05 6.40 9.01
CA THR A 72 -7.49 5.84 7.73
C THR A 72 -6.59 6.33 6.59
N CYS A 73 -6.31 7.64 6.53
CA CYS A 73 -5.39 8.21 5.54
C CYS A 73 -3.98 7.64 5.68
N PHE A 74 -3.48 7.49 6.92
CA PHE A 74 -2.16 6.95 7.19
C PHE A 74 -2.06 5.46 6.80
N SER A 75 -3.10 4.68 7.08
CA SER A 75 -3.17 3.26 6.70
C SER A 75 -3.18 3.10 5.17
N TRP A 76 -3.91 3.97 4.47
CA TRP A 76 -3.89 4.02 3.01
C TRP A 76 -2.49 4.38 2.47
N TYR A 77 -1.89 5.45 3.00
CA TYR A 77 -0.55 5.89 2.59
C TYR A 77 0.52 4.82 2.83
N LYS A 78 0.49 4.15 3.98
CA LYS A 78 1.39 3.04 4.28
C LYS A 78 1.16 1.86 3.32
N GLY A 79 -0.09 1.58 2.96
CA GLY A 79 -0.45 0.59 1.95
C GLY A 79 0.11 0.91 0.56
N ASP A 80 -0.02 2.17 0.10
CA ASP A 80 0.56 2.62 -1.17
C ASP A 80 2.09 2.58 -1.15
N LYS A 81 2.71 3.05 -0.05
CA LYS A 81 4.16 3.01 0.11
C LYS A 81 4.70 1.58 0.12
N GLN A 82 4.00 0.64 0.75
CA GLN A 82 4.36 -0.78 0.73
C GLN A 82 4.24 -1.35 -0.69
N ARG A 83 3.21 -0.96 -1.45
CA ARG A 83 3.06 -1.36 -2.86
C ARG A 83 4.23 -0.88 -3.71
N LYS A 84 4.64 0.38 -3.55
CA LYS A 84 5.81 0.94 -4.26
C LYS A 84 7.09 0.17 -3.93
N LYS A 85 7.35 -0.09 -2.63
CA LYS A 85 8.50 -0.90 -2.20
C LYS A 85 8.48 -2.31 -2.78
N ASN A 86 7.33 -2.97 -2.77
CA ASN A 86 7.20 -4.33 -3.33
C ASN A 86 7.40 -4.34 -4.86
N THR A 87 7.04 -3.26 -5.56
CA THR A 87 7.25 -3.14 -7.00
C THR A 87 8.72 -2.89 -7.33
N ASP A 88 9.40 -2.00 -6.59
CA ASP A 88 10.85 -1.78 -6.70
C ASP A 88 11.65 -3.04 -6.39
N PHE A 89 11.21 -3.81 -5.39
CA PHE A 89 11.83 -5.09 -5.06
C PHE A 89 11.66 -6.15 -6.15
N LEU A 90 10.49 -6.20 -6.80
CA LEU A 90 10.26 -7.06 -7.96
C LEU A 90 11.20 -6.70 -9.12
N GLU A 91 11.39 -5.42 -9.41
CA GLU A 91 12.31 -4.94 -10.45
C GLU A 91 13.76 -5.35 -10.16
N ARG A 92 14.19 -5.23 -8.90
CA ARG A 92 15.52 -5.72 -8.46
C ARG A 92 15.66 -7.24 -8.63
N LEU A 93 14.63 -8.01 -8.32
CA LEU A 93 14.62 -9.47 -8.52
C LEU A 93 14.70 -9.84 -10.01
N GLU A 94 13.97 -9.13 -10.87
CA GLU A 94 14.01 -9.35 -12.32
C GLU A 94 15.38 -9.02 -12.90
N HIS A 95 15.98 -7.90 -12.49
CA HIS A 95 17.35 -7.54 -12.87
C HIS A 95 18.37 -8.61 -12.46
N GLU A 96 18.27 -9.11 -11.22
CA GLU A 96 19.18 -10.14 -10.71
C GLU A 96 19.02 -11.48 -11.44
N LEU A 97 17.79 -11.91 -11.71
CA LEU A 97 17.53 -13.12 -12.48
C LEU A 97 18.01 -13.00 -13.94
N THR A 98 17.84 -11.82 -14.55
CA THR A 98 18.38 -11.54 -15.89
C THR A 98 19.91 -11.52 -15.90
N ARG A 99 20.55 -10.97 -14.86
CA ARG A 99 22.02 -11.01 -14.67
C ARG A 99 22.54 -12.45 -14.64
N ARG A 100 21.78 -13.37 -14.04
CA ARG A 100 22.11 -14.81 -13.98
C ARG A 100 21.76 -15.58 -15.26
N GLY A 101 21.17 -14.92 -16.26
CA GLY A 101 20.78 -15.55 -17.53
C GLY A 101 19.57 -16.49 -17.41
N LEU A 102 18.82 -16.42 -16.31
CA LEU A 102 17.65 -17.24 -16.07
C LEU A 102 16.45 -16.68 -16.84
N LYS A 103 15.80 -17.51 -17.64
CA LYS A 103 14.47 -17.22 -18.21
C LYS A 103 13.41 -17.72 -17.24
N TYR A 104 12.43 -16.87 -16.98
CA TYR A 104 11.44 -16.99 -15.91
C TYR A 104 10.05 -16.56 -16.36
#